data_AF-A0A5J6MKS3-F1
#
_entry.id   AF-A0A5J6MKS3-F1
#
_cell.length_a   1.000
_cell.length_b   1.000
_cell.length_c   1.000
_cell.angle_alpha   90.00
_cell.angle_beta   90.00
_cell.angle_gamma   90.00
#
_symmetry.space_group_name_H-M   'P 1'
#
loop_
_entity.id
_entity.type
_entity.pdbx_description
1 polymer ?
#
loop_
_entity_poly.entity_id
_entity_poly.type
_entity_poly.pdbx_seq_one_letter_code
_entity_poly.pdbx_strand_id
1 'polypeptide(L)' 'MRRNGAVKRRLRRHPFPGPGLAICVLGDIDKEKLDILRKADAIYLKEIENANLYGAIWQAFAVLLRSRW' A
#
# COMPACT_ATOMS: atom_id res chain seq x y z
N MET A 1 25.59 1.06 -17.01
CA MET A 1 25.20 1.27 -15.59
C MET A 1 24.79 -0.03 -14.94
N ARG A 2 25.64 -0.64 -14.11
CA ARG A 2 25.26 -1.80 -13.28
C ARG A 2 24.31 -1.30 -12.18
N ARG A 3 23.02 -1.61 -12.29
CA ARG A 3 22.00 -1.19 -11.31
C ARG A 3 21.98 -2.16 -10.11
N ASN A 4 22.45 -1.69 -8.96
CA ASN A 4 22.46 -2.46 -7.70
C ASN A 4 21.03 -2.86 -7.28
N GLY A 5 20.90 -3.96 -6.51
CA GLY A 5 19.60 -4.56 -6.14
C GLY A 5 18.60 -3.59 -5.48
N ALA A 6 19.09 -2.61 -4.71
CA ALA A 6 18.27 -1.57 -4.08
C ALA A 6 17.54 -0.67 -5.12
N VAL A 7 18.15 -0.41 -6.27
CA VAL A 7 17.55 0.40 -7.35
C VAL A 7 16.47 -0.39 -8.07
N LYS A 8 16.70 -1.69 -8.29
CA LYS A 8 15.71 -2.57 -8.93
C LYS A 8 14.41 -2.64 -8.13
N ARG A 9 14.49 -2.75 -6.81
CA ARG A 9 13.30 -2.77 -5.95
C ARG A 9 12.51 -1.46 -6.05
N ARG A 10 13.19 -0.31 -6.01
CA ARG A 10 12.54 1.01 -6.05
C ARG A 10 11.81 1.26 -7.38
N LEU A 11 12.40 0.83 -8.50
CA LEU A 11 11.82 0.93 -9.84
C LEU A 11 10.59 0.02 -10.04
N ARG A 12 10.49 -1.08 -9.28
CA ARG A 12 9.39 -2.05 -9.37
C ARG A 12 8.25 -1.79 -8.38
N ARG A 13 8.34 -0.76 -7.54
CA ARG A 13 7.27 -0.46 -6.58
C ARG A 13 6.04 0.01 -7.34
N HIS A 14 4.86 -0.41 -6.87
CA HIS A 14 3.61 0.19 -7.30
C HIS A 14 3.64 1.71 -7.05
N PRO A 15 3.11 2.52 -7.98
CA PRO A 15 2.94 3.93 -7.73
C PRO A 15 1.98 4.14 -6.56
N PHE A 16 2.21 5.17 -5.77
CA PHE A 16 1.36 5.54 -4.65
C PHE A 16 0.80 6.95 -4.88
N PRO A 17 -0.48 7.21 -4.54
CA PRO A 17 -1.11 8.51 -4.71
C PRO A 17 -0.37 9.63 -3.97
N GLY A 18 -0.31 10.82 -4.57
CA GLY A 18 0.36 12.01 -4.01
C GLY A 18 -0.14 12.43 -2.61
N PRO A 19 -1.45 12.47 -2.35
CA PRO A 19 -2.01 12.71 -1.01
C PRO A 19 -1.72 11.59 0.01
N GLY A 20 -1.11 10.48 -0.42
CA GLY A 20 -0.78 9.36 0.44
C GLY A 20 -2.00 8.61 0.96
N LEU A 21 -1.92 8.14 2.21
CA LEU A 21 -2.96 7.34 2.86
C LEU A 21 -4.26 8.11 3.12
N ALA A 22 -4.23 9.45 3.04
CA ALA A 22 -5.40 10.30 3.27
C ALA A 22 -6.55 9.95 2.33
N ILE A 23 -6.27 9.69 1.05
CA ILE A 23 -7.31 9.33 0.08
C ILE A 23 -7.81 7.90 0.22
N CYS A 24 -7.09 7.07 0.98
CA CYS A 24 -7.45 5.69 1.24
C CYS A 24 -8.32 5.55 2.50
N VAL A 25 -8.62 6.64 3.20
CA VAL A 25 -9.57 6.68 4.31
C VAL A 25 -10.84 7.37 3.83
N LEU A 26 -11.96 6.64 3.81
CA LEU A 26 -13.26 7.24 3.49
C LEU A 26 -13.87 7.90 4.72
N GLY A 27 -14.09 9.21 4.65
CA GLY A 27 -14.63 10.02 5.74
C GLY A 27 -13.54 10.76 6.52
N ASP A 28 -13.82 11.06 7.80
CA ASP A 28 -12.91 11.85 8.62
C ASP A 28 -11.58 11.11 8.83
N ILE A 29 -10.48 11.83 8.63
CA ILE A 29 -9.12 11.32 8.78
C ILE A 29 -8.65 11.63 10.19
N ASP A 30 -8.25 10.60 10.92
CA ASP A 30 -7.59 10.72 12.22
C ASP A 30 -6.38 9.78 12.31
N LYS A 31 -5.58 9.95 13.37
CA LYS A 31 -4.35 9.19 13.55
C LYS A 31 -4.62 7.69 13.70
N GLU A 32 -5.68 7.32 14.39
CA GLU A 32 -6.03 5.93 14.68
C GLU A 32 -6.39 5.17 13.39
N LYS A 33 -7.24 5.77 12.56
CA LYS A 33 -7.59 5.24 11.23
C LYS A 33 -6.37 5.09 10.33
N LEU A 34 -5.47 6.07 10.34
CA LEU A 34 -4.21 5.97 9.59
C LEU A 34 -3.33 4.83 10.11
N ASP A 35 -3.26 4.61 11.43
CA ASP A 35 -2.48 3.52 12.01
C ASP A 35 -3.06 2.15 11.69
N ILE A 36 -4.39 2.01 11.71
CA ILE A 36 -5.10 0.81 11.27
C ILE A 36 -4.81 0.54 9.79
N LEU A 37 -4.96 1.56 8.95
CA LEU A 37 -4.74 1.44 7.51
C LEU A 37 -3.29 1.06 7.19
N ARG A 38 -2.29 1.66 7.86
CA ARG A 38 -0.87 1.27 7.70
C ARG A 38 -0.63 -0.20 8.01
N LYS A 39 -1.23 -0.71 9.10
CA LYS A 39 -1.09 -2.12 9.50
C LYS A 39 -1.76 -3.03 8.47
N ALA A 40 -2.97 -2.69 8.04
CA ALA A 40 -3.70 -3.47 7.04
C ALA A 40 -2.96 -3.51 5.70
N ASP A 41 -2.49 -2.36 5.20
CA ASP A 41 -1.75 -2.26 3.95
C ASP A 41 -0.43 -3.04 3.99
N ALA A 42 0.30 -2.99 5.11
CA ALA A 42 1.53 -3.75 5.28
C ALA A 42 1.30 -5.27 5.25
N ILE A 43 0.23 -5.76 5.89
CA ILE A 43 -0.14 -7.18 5.84
C ILE A 43 -0.56 -7.56 4.42
N TYR A 44 -1.43 -6.77 3.80
CA TYR A 44 -1.94 -7.02 2.45
C TYR A 44 -0.81 -7.11 1.40
N LEU A 45 0.13 -6.16 1.40
CA LEU A 45 1.26 -6.18 0.48
C LEU A 45 2.20 -7.36 0.76
N LYS A 46 2.41 -7.72 2.02
CA LYS A 46 3.22 -8.89 2.39
C LYS A 46 2.61 -10.19 1.85
N GLU A 47 1.29 -10.35 1.96
CA GLU A 47 0.63 -11.55 1.42
C GLU A 47 0.68 -11.61 -0.11
N ILE A 48 0.58 -10.47 -0.80
CA ILE A 48 0.79 -10.39 -2.25
C ILE A 48 2.22 -10.80 -2.64
N GLU A 49 3.23 -10.36 -1.87
CA GLU A 49 4.62 -10.75 -2.07
C GLU A 49 4.82 -12.25 -1.80
N ASN A 50 4.28 -12.79 -0.71
CA ASN A 50 4.34 -14.22 -0.36
C ASN A 50 3.69 -15.10 -1.44
N ALA A 51 2.59 -14.63 -2.04
CA ALA A 51 1.89 -15.31 -3.13
C ALA A 51 2.60 -15.15 -4.50
N ASN A 52 3.74 -14.45 -4.58
CA ASN A 52 4.44 -14.09 -5.81
C ASN A 52 3.57 -13.32 -6.83
N LEU A 53 2.54 -12.61 -6.36
CA LEU A 53 1.59 -11.88 -7.21
C LEU A 53 2.01 -10.43 -7.45
N TYR A 54 3.00 -9.91 -6.72
CA TYR A 54 3.40 -8.49 -6.76
C TYR A 54 3.72 -7.98 -8.17
N GLY A 55 4.37 -8.81 -9.01
CA GLY A 55 4.70 -8.46 -10.40
C GLY A 55 3.56 -8.64 -11.40
N ALA A 56 2.51 -9.38 -11.03
CA ALA A 56 1.33 -9.60 -11.86
C ALA A 56 0.26 -8.51 -11.66
N ILE A 57 0.29 -7.83 -10.52
CA ILE A 57 -0.63 -6.76 -10.18
C ILE A 57 0.01 -5.42 -10.55
N TRP A 58 -0.75 -4.57 -11.25
CA TRP A 58 -0.29 -3.24 -11.65
C TRP A 58 -0.17 -2.28 -10.45
N GLN A 59 -1.15 -2.30 -9.54
CA GLN A 59 -1.16 -1.48 -8.33
C GLN A 59 -2.02 -2.15 -7.24
N ALA A 60 -1.55 -2.15 -5.99
CA ALA A 60 -2.24 -2.71 -4.84
C ALA A 60 -2.09 -1.81 -3.62
N PHE A 61 -3.17 -1.56 -2.90
CA PHE A 61 -3.19 -0.87 -1.60
C PHE A 61 -4.51 -1.15 -0.86
N ALA A 62 -4.50 -1.04 0.46
CA ALA A 62 -5.70 -1.16 1.28
C ALA A 62 -6.51 0.17 1.30
N VAL A 63 -7.83 0.06 1.48
CA VAL A 63 -8.74 1.19 1.67
C VAL A 63 -9.55 0.96 2.94
N LEU A 64 -9.60 1.97 3.82
CA LEU A 64 -10.41 1.95 5.02
C LEU A 64 -11.76 2.60 4.75
N LEU A 65 -12.80 1.78 4.70
CA LEU A 65 -14.18 2.22 4.51
C LEU A 65 -14.75 2.77 5.83
N ARG A 66 -15.66 3.74 5.73
CA ARG A 66 -16.51 4.15 6.85
C ARG A 66 -17.54 3.06 7.13
N SER A 67 -17.16 2.01 7.85
CA SER A 67 -18.12 1.01 8.32
C SER A 67 -18.77 1.50 9.61
N ARG A 68 -20.07 1.79 9.51
CA ARG A 68 -20.97 1.99 10.65
C ARG A 68 -21.53 0.61 10.99
N TRP A 69 -21.38 0.18 12.24
CA TRP A 69 -22.14 -0.94 12.80
C TRP A 69 -23.10 -0.36 13.83
#